data_AF-A0AA38MG27-F1
#
_entry.id   AF-A0AA38MG27-F1
#
_cell.length_a   1.000
_cell.length_b   1.000
_cell.length_c   1.000
_cell.angle_alpha   90.00
_cell.angle_beta   90.00
_cell.angle_gamma   90.00
#
_symmetry.space_group_name_H-M   'P 1'
#
loop_
_entity.id
_entity.type
_entity.pdbx_description
1 polymer ?
#
loop_
_entity_poly.entity_id
_entity_poly.type
_entity_poly.pdbx_seq_one_letter_code
_entity_poly.pdbx_strand_id
1 'polypeptide(L)'
;MAESCSKCKKKCNESEKVQCDLCHLSIHYECAGISRNEKNVLALKNKKIHFFCDGCDIITIVGTLKSEMATLREEINTLKNELQHQKENNSPQGEHVGVDIRYENGEKLIEELQDRHQRSYNLIVFNIAESTGDTEQDKEQDDLNKVKNIIASTGITDPSNFECYRLGKFNEHKVRPLKLIFSSQKDPQRILNKYRPTNNVYINHDLTIRQRNISYNVRQEFRMRKANGEEDILLKYRGGIPSIVKKQIKN
;
A
#
# COMPACT_ATOMS: atom_id res chain seq x y z
N MET A 1 34.10 14.85 -48.50
CA MET A 1 34.40 15.59 -47.25
C MET A 1 35.70 15.04 -46.71
N ALA A 2 36.66 15.87 -46.30
CA ALA A 2 37.94 15.37 -45.80
C ALA A 2 37.73 14.68 -44.44
N GLU A 3 37.93 13.37 -44.37
CA GLU A 3 37.90 12.64 -43.11
C GLU A 3 39.06 13.10 -42.21
N SER A 4 38.79 13.24 -40.92
CA SER A 4 39.81 13.62 -39.93
C SER A 4 40.22 12.39 -39.11
N CYS A 5 41.49 12.32 -38.73
CA CYS A 5 42.03 11.26 -37.90
C CYS A 5 41.36 11.28 -36.53
N SER A 6 40.81 10.16 -36.08
CA SER A 6 40.15 10.10 -34.77
C SER A 6 41.10 10.33 -33.59
N LYS A 7 42.40 10.00 -33.73
CA LYS A 7 43.46 10.23 -32.73
C LYS A 7 44.01 11.66 -32.67
N CYS A 8 44.51 12.20 -33.79
CA CYS A 8 45.16 13.52 -33.81
C CYS A 8 44.28 14.68 -34.34
N LYS A 9 43.06 14.39 -34.80
CA LYS A 9 42.06 15.33 -35.36
C LYS A 9 42.50 16.10 -36.62
N LYS A 10 43.66 15.79 -37.21
CA LYS A 10 44.12 16.36 -38.48
C LYS A 10 43.48 15.65 -39.69
N LYS A 11 43.49 16.28 -40.87
CA LYS A 11 42.95 15.69 -42.11
C LYS A 11 43.71 14.40 -42.49
N CYS A 12 42.97 13.39 -42.94
CA CYS A 12 43.49 12.12 -43.44
C CYS A 12 43.34 12.05 -44.97
N ASN A 13 44.43 11.70 -45.66
CA ASN A 13 44.38 11.28 -47.04
C ASN A 13 44.08 9.77 -47.12
N GLU A 14 43.44 9.32 -48.20
CA GLU A 14 43.09 7.91 -48.41
C GLU A 14 44.31 6.98 -48.35
N SER A 15 45.46 7.47 -48.85
CA SER A 15 46.73 6.74 -48.88
C SER A 15 47.44 6.66 -47.53
N GLU A 16 47.00 7.39 -46.51
CA GLU A 16 47.69 7.55 -45.22
C GLU A 16 46.85 7.12 -44.02
N LYS A 17 45.67 6.56 -44.26
CA LYS A 17 44.72 6.16 -43.23
C LYS A 17 44.41 4.66 -43.25
N VAL A 18 44.07 4.14 -42.07
CA VAL A 18 43.41 2.85 -41.86
C VAL A 18 42.06 3.12 -41.19
N GLN A 19 41.06 2.29 -41.48
CA GLN A 19 39.76 2.33 -40.80
C GLN A 19 39.65 1.16 -39.82
N CYS A 20 39.17 1.44 -38.61
CA CYS A 20 38.83 0.38 -37.67
C CYS A 20 37.67 -0.46 -38.21
N ASP A 21 37.81 -1.78 -38.18
CA ASP A 21 36.78 -2.71 -38.69
C ASP A 21 35.53 -2.77 -37.78
N LEU A 22 35.59 -2.24 -36.56
CA LEU A 22 34.45 -2.20 -35.62
C LEU A 22 33.72 -0.85 -35.63
N CYS A 23 34.44 0.25 -35.42
CA CYS A 23 33.82 1.59 -35.30
C CYS A 23 33.94 2.44 -36.57
N HIS A 24 34.60 1.95 -37.61
CA HIS A 24 34.83 2.62 -38.90
C HIS A 24 35.55 3.98 -38.81
N LEU A 25 36.12 4.32 -37.66
CA LEU A 25 36.90 5.54 -37.48
C LEU A 25 38.22 5.45 -38.27
N SER A 26 38.49 6.50 -39.04
CA SER A 26 39.73 6.67 -39.79
C SER A 26 40.87 7.17 -38.89
N ILE A 27 42.03 6.51 -38.95
CA ILE A 27 43.22 6.84 -38.17
C ILE A 27 44.42 6.85 -39.12
N HIS A 28 45.34 7.81 -38.99
CA HIS A 28 46.61 7.75 -39.73
C HIS A 28 47.39 6.49 -39.37
N TYR A 29 48.05 5.83 -40.33
CA TYR A 29 48.89 4.66 -40.04
C TYR A 29 49.90 4.94 -38.90
N GLU A 30 50.53 6.12 -38.92
CA GLU A 30 51.47 6.55 -37.88
C GLU A 30 50.80 6.76 -36.52
N CYS A 31 49.60 7.34 -36.50
CA CYS A 31 48.82 7.52 -35.27
C CYS A 31 48.37 6.17 -34.68
N ALA A 32 48.11 5.19 -35.53
CA ALA A 32 47.80 3.81 -35.14
C ALA A 32 49.03 2.98 -34.78
N GLY A 33 50.25 3.52 -34.93
CA GLY A 33 51.50 2.78 -34.67
C GLY A 33 51.81 1.69 -35.72
N ILE A 34 51.21 1.78 -36.91
CA ILE A 34 51.36 0.78 -37.98
C ILE A 34 52.61 1.08 -38.80
N SER A 35 53.49 0.09 -38.95
CA SER A 35 54.71 0.18 -39.74
C SER A 35 54.44 0.16 -41.26
N ARG A 36 55.46 0.50 -42.06
CA ARG A 36 55.35 0.50 -43.54
C ARG A 36 55.00 -0.88 -44.11
N ASN A 37 55.48 -1.96 -43.50
CA ASN A 37 55.22 -3.32 -43.97
C ASN A 37 53.77 -3.74 -43.68
N GLU A 38 53.26 -3.40 -42.49
CA GLU A 38 51.87 -3.70 -42.09
C GLU A 38 50.85 -2.88 -42.89
N LYS A 39 51.20 -1.64 -43.27
CA LYS A 39 50.39 -0.81 -44.16
C LYS A 39 50.07 -1.51 -45.48
N ASN A 40 51.06 -2.16 -46.09
CA ASN A 40 50.87 -2.87 -47.36
C ASN A 40 49.89 -4.05 -47.20
N VAL A 41 49.95 -4.75 -46.08
CA VAL A 41 49.06 -5.88 -45.77
C VAL A 41 47.63 -5.41 -45.53
N LEU A 42 47.45 -4.30 -44.80
CA LEU A 42 46.13 -3.74 -44.49
C LEU A 42 45.44 -3.05 -45.68
N ALA A 43 46.20 -2.73 -46.74
CA ALA A 43 45.68 -2.15 -47.98
C ALA A 43 45.20 -3.19 -49.01
N LEU A 44 45.42 -4.49 -48.77
CA LEU A 44 44.99 -5.55 -49.68
C LEU A 44 43.46 -5.70 -49.68
N LYS A 45 42.84 -5.70 -50.88
CA LYS A 45 41.38 -5.84 -51.04
C LYS A 45 40.82 -7.14 -50.45
N ASN A 46 41.62 -8.21 -50.43
CA ASN A 46 41.24 -9.54 -49.91
C ASN A 46 42.00 -9.89 -48.62
N LYS A 47 42.29 -8.90 -47.77
CA LYS A 47 42.97 -9.16 -46.49
C LYS A 47 42.08 -9.99 -45.56
N LYS A 48 42.69 -10.95 -44.85
CA LYS A 48 42.06 -11.67 -43.72
C LYS A 48 42.35 -11.01 -42.37
N ILE A 49 43.17 -9.97 -42.36
CA ILE A 49 43.64 -9.30 -41.15
C ILE A 49 42.77 -8.08 -40.90
N HIS A 50 42.19 -8.05 -39.70
CA HIS A 50 41.39 -6.95 -39.20
C HIS A 50 42.24 -5.98 -38.39
N PHE A 51 41.88 -4.70 -38.45
CA PHE A 51 42.45 -3.64 -37.63
C PHE A 51 41.38 -3.10 -36.67
N PHE A 52 41.68 -3.13 -35.38
CA PHE A 52 40.87 -2.53 -34.33
C PHE A 52 41.66 -1.39 -33.67
N CYS A 53 41.01 -0.25 -33.44
CA CYS A 53 41.65 0.85 -32.73
C CYS A 53 41.78 0.53 -31.24
N ASP A 54 42.60 1.30 -30.52
CA ASP A 54 42.85 1.12 -29.08
C ASP A 54 41.54 1.08 -28.24
N GLY A 55 40.49 1.81 -28.65
CA GLY A 55 39.16 1.79 -27.99
C GLY A 55 38.24 0.64 -28.41
N CYS A 56 38.58 -0.07 -29.49
CA CYS A 56 37.84 -1.20 -30.03
C CYS A 56 38.62 -2.51 -29.93
N ASP A 57 39.72 -2.53 -29.19
CA ASP A 57 40.49 -3.74 -28.95
C ASP A 57 39.59 -4.79 -28.28
N ILE A 58 39.45 -5.94 -28.95
CA ILE A 58 38.58 -7.04 -28.54
C ILE A 58 38.94 -7.51 -27.14
N ILE A 59 40.24 -7.52 -26.79
CA ILE A 59 40.70 -7.96 -25.46
C ILE A 59 40.16 -7.01 -24.39
N THR A 60 40.22 -5.71 -24.65
CA THR A 60 39.71 -4.68 -23.75
C THR A 60 38.18 -4.76 -23.60
N ILE A 61 37.44 -4.90 -24.70
CA ILE A 61 35.96 -5.04 -24.68
C ILE A 61 35.52 -6.31 -23.95
N VAL A 62 36.17 -7.45 -24.22
CA VAL A 62 35.85 -8.72 -23.55
C VAL A 62 36.19 -8.63 -22.05
N GLY A 63 37.28 -7.92 -21.70
CA GLY A 63 37.65 -7.62 -20.33
C GLY A 63 36.59 -6.82 -19.58
N THR A 64 36.09 -5.72 -20.17
CA THR A 64 35.04 -4.88 -19.56
C THR A 64 33.73 -5.65 -19.42
N LEU A 65 33.28 -6.35 -20.47
CA LEU A 65 32.08 -7.20 -20.42
C LEU A 65 32.17 -8.27 -19.33
N LYS A 66 33.34 -8.89 -19.14
CA LYS A 66 33.54 -9.89 -18.09
C LYS A 66 33.44 -9.26 -16.69
N SER A 67 33.93 -8.03 -16.52
CA SER A 67 33.81 -7.30 -15.25
C SER A 67 32.37 -6.91 -14.95
N GLU A 68 31.62 -6.40 -15.94
CA GLU A 68 30.20 -6.05 -15.79
C GLU A 68 29.34 -7.31 -15.54
N MET A 69 29.67 -8.43 -16.18
CA MET A 69 29.03 -9.71 -15.87
C MET A 69 29.30 -10.17 -14.44
N ALA A 70 30.46 -9.85 -13.86
CA ALA A 70 30.76 -10.18 -12.47
C ALA A 70 29.97 -9.30 -11.50
N THR A 71 29.89 -7.98 -11.76
CA THR A 71 29.10 -7.06 -10.92
C THR A 71 27.61 -7.39 -10.97
N LEU A 72 27.06 -7.66 -12.15
CA LEU A 72 25.65 -8.08 -12.29
C LEU A 72 25.36 -9.39 -11.54
N ARG A 73 26.31 -10.34 -11.54
CA ARG A 73 26.15 -11.59 -10.78
C ARG A 73 26.15 -11.32 -9.27
N GLU A 74 26.97 -10.38 -8.81
CA GLU A 74 27.01 -9.97 -7.41
C GLU A 74 25.73 -9.23 -6.98
N GLU A 75 25.21 -8.34 -7.82
CA GLU A 75 23.90 -7.69 -7.63
C GLU A 75 22.75 -8.70 -7.60
N ILE A 76 22.76 -9.69 -8.49
CA ILE A 76 21.76 -10.78 -8.47
C ILE A 76 21.86 -11.58 -7.17
N ASN A 77 23.07 -11.87 -6.69
CA ASN A 77 23.25 -12.64 -5.46
C ASN A 77 22.82 -11.84 -4.22
N THR A 78 23.15 -10.55 -4.15
CA THR A 78 22.71 -9.67 -3.07
C THR A 78 21.20 -9.53 -3.06
N LEU A 79 20.56 -9.26 -4.20
CA LEU A 79 19.10 -9.22 -4.32
C LEU A 79 18.43 -10.54 -3.94
N LYS A 80 19.03 -11.69 -4.32
CA LYS A 80 18.54 -13.01 -3.90
C LYS A 80 18.60 -13.19 -2.39
N ASN A 81 19.70 -12.78 -1.76
CA ASN A 81 19.87 -12.86 -0.31
C ASN A 81 18.91 -11.92 0.43
N GLU A 82 18.70 -10.70 -0.07
CA GLU A 82 17.71 -9.78 0.50
C GLU A 82 16.28 -10.32 0.40
N LEU A 83 15.91 -10.91 -0.74
CA LEU A 83 14.62 -11.58 -0.91
C LEU A 83 14.48 -12.79 0.02
N GLN A 84 15.55 -13.54 0.24
CA GLN A 84 15.55 -14.66 1.16
C GLN A 84 15.37 -14.19 2.61
N HIS A 85 16.09 -13.17 3.05
CA HIS A 85 15.92 -12.59 4.38
C HIS A 85 14.53 -11.95 4.58
N GLN A 86 13.95 -11.33 3.55
CA GLN A 86 12.58 -10.82 3.64
C GLN A 86 11.54 -11.96 3.73
N LYS A 87 11.78 -13.11 3.10
CA LYS A 87 10.94 -14.31 3.24
C LYS A 87 11.08 -14.93 4.62
N GLU A 88 12.30 -15.04 5.14
CA GLU A 88 12.59 -15.57 6.48
C GLU A 88 11.99 -14.69 7.58
N ASN A 89 12.03 -13.36 7.42
CA ASN A 89 11.45 -12.40 8.36
C ASN A 89 9.90 -12.29 8.28
N ASN A 90 9.26 -12.85 7.25
CA ASN A 90 7.81 -12.73 7.03
C ASN A 90 7.03 -14.06 6.96
N SER A 91 7.64 -15.23 7.22
CA SER A 91 6.88 -16.49 7.19
C SER A 91 6.96 -17.29 8.49
N PRO A 92 5.81 -17.66 9.08
CA PRO A 92 5.72 -18.88 9.89
C PRO A 92 6.01 -20.08 8.98
N GLN A 93 6.68 -21.07 9.55
CA GLN A 93 7.12 -22.31 8.90
C GLN A 93 5.98 -23.01 8.13
N GLY A 94 6.20 -23.32 6.84
CA GLY A 94 5.29 -24.14 6.03
C GLY A 94 5.56 -23.98 4.52
N GLU A 95 6.07 -25.04 3.89
CA GLU A 95 6.34 -25.13 2.47
C GLU A 95 5.03 -25.11 1.63
N HIS A 96 5.08 -24.47 0.45
CA HIS A 96 4.08 -24.53 -0.64
C HIS A 96 2.69 -23.87 -0.46
N VAL A 97 2.57 -22.57 -0.11
CA VAL A 97 1.32 -21.78 -0.36
C VAL A 97 1.60 -20.28 -0.61
N GLY A 98 2.37 -19.93 -1.65
CA GLY A 98 2.90 -18.56 -1.82
C GLY A 98 2.04 -17.57 -2.62
N VAL A 99 1.13 -18.08 -3.46
CA VAL A 99 0.31 -17.22 -4.35
C VAL A 99 -1.09 -17.00 -3.77
N ASP A 100 -1.76 -18.05 -3.29
CA ASP A 100 -3.13 -17.95 -2.77
C ASP A 100 -3.30 -17.04 -1.55
N ILE A 101 -2.35 -17.05 -0.59
CA ILE A 101 -2.51 -16.29 0.67
C ILE A 101 -2.52 -14.76 0.43
N ARG A 102 -1.79 -14.28 -0.60
CA ARG A 102 -1.76 -12.83 -0.92
C ARG A 102 -3.03 -12.38 -1.63
N TYR A 103 -3.59 -13.22 -2.50
CA TYR A 103 -4.87 -12.95 -3.16
C TYR A 103 -6.03 -13.05 -2.16
N GLU A 104 -6.06 -14.10 -1.33
CA GLU A 104 -7.09 -14.28 -0.30
C GLU A 104 -7.07 -13.13 0.73
N ASN A 105 -5.89 -12.63 1.12
CA ASN A 105 -5.79 -11.45 1.98
C ASN A 105 -6.20 -10.15 1.28
N GLY A 106 -5.99 -10.05 -0.04
CA GLY A 106 -6.44 -8.92 -0.86
C GLY A 106 -7.96 -8.88 -1.01
N GLU A 107 -8.58 -10.01 -1.33
CA GLU A 107 -10.04 -10.15 -1.44
C GLU A 107 -10.72 -9.86 -0.10
N LYS A 108 -10.25 -10.47 1.01
CA LYS A 108 -10.75 -10.18 2.36
C LYS A 108 -10.64 -8.70 2.73
N LEU A 109 -9.62 -7.99 2.22
CA LEU A 109 -9.49 -6.55 2.44
C LEU A 109 -10.51 -5.76 1.61
N ILE A 110 -10.73 -6.13 0.35
CA ILE A 110 -11.72 -5.49 -0.53
C ILE A 110 -13.14 -5.70 0.02
N GLU A 111 -13.48 -6.92 0.42
CA GLU A 111 -14.75 -7.24 1.07
C GLU A 111 -14.96 -6.41 2.34
N GLU A 112 -13.94 -6.30 3.19
CA GLU A 112 -14.00 -5.48 4.41
C GLU A 112 -14.19 -4.00 4.08
N LEU A 113 -13.54 -3.47 3.04
CA LEU A 113 -13.72 -2.08 2.60
C LEU A 113 -15.13 -1.83 2.08
N GLN A 114 -15.69 -2.78 1.32
CA GLN A 114 -17.06 -2.71 0.83
C GLN A 114 -18.08 -2.80 1.97
N ASP A 115 -17.94 -3.73 2.92
CA ASP A 115 -18.82 -3.84 4.10
C ASP A 115 -18.74 -2.56 4.95
N ARG A 116 -17.54 -1.99 5.16
CA ARG A 116 -17.38 -0.69 5.83
C ARG A 116 -18.10 0.44 5.10
N HIS A 117 -17.98 0.50 3.78
CA HIS A 117 -18.66 1.51 2.99
C HIS A 117 -20.18 1.40 3.15
N GLN A 118 -20.75 0.18 3.03
CA GLN A 118 -22.18 -0.05 3.23
C GLN A 118 -22.64 0.32 4.65
N ARG A 119 -21.87 -0.04 5.68
CA ARG A 119 -22.19 0.27 7.08
C ARG A 119 -22.01 1.74 7.45
N SER A 120 -21.25 2.50 6.68
CA SER A 120 -20.99 3.91 6.98
C SER A 120 -22.23 4.81 6.88
N TYR A 121 -23.29 4.32 6.23
CA TYR A 121 -24.62 4.92 6.19
C TYR A 121 -25.45 4.63 7.44
N ASN A 122 -24.95 3.81 8.37
CA ASN A 122 -25.74 3.27 9.45
C ASN A 122 -25.28 3.76 10.83
N LEU A 123 -26.23 3.84 11.75
CA LEU A 123 -25.97 4.02 13.18
C LEU A 123 -26.66 2.91 13.98
N ILE A 124 -26.05 2.52 15.08
CA ILE A 124 -26.65 1.61 16.05
C ILE A 124 -26.94 2.38 17.33
N VAL A 125 -28.21 2.39 17.73
CA VAL A 125 -28.69 3.03 18.95
C VAL A 125 -29.00 1.95 19.98
N PHE A 126 -28.41 2.08 21.16
CA PHE A 126 -28.57 1.14 22.26
C PHE A 126 -29.43 1.73 23.37
N ASN A 127 -30.08 0.84 24.11
CA ASN A 127 -30.85 1.15 25.33
C ASN A 127 -32.07 2.06 25.11
N ILE A 128 -32.79 1.85 24.02
CA ILE A 128 -34.11 2.44 23.78
C ILE A 128 -35.17 1.44 24.22
N ALA A 129 -36.01 1.78 25.20
CA ALA A 129 -37.07 0.88 25.67
C ALA A 129 -37.91 0.34 24.49
N GLU A 130 -38.17 -0.97 24.50
CA GLU A 130 -39.05 -1.62 23.51
C GLU A 130 -40.44 -1.00 23.56
N SER A 131 -41.14 -1.00 22.43
CA SER A 131 -42.49 -0.47 22.36
C SER A 131 -43.50 -1.43 22.99
N THR A 132 -44.50 -0.88 23.67
CA THR A 132 -45.65 -1.61 24.22
C THR A 132 -46.87 -1.56 23.29
N GLY A 133 -46.72 -1.08 22.05
CA GLY A 133 -47.82 -1.02 21.09
C GLY A 133 -48.41 -2.40 20.79
N ASP A 134 -49.68 -2.44 20.41
CA ASP A 134 -50.39 -3.69 20.16
C ASP A 134 -50.06 -4.24 18.75
N THR A 135 -49.90 -3.35 17.77
CA THR A 135 -49.59 -3.71 16.38
C THR A 135 -48.11 -3.52 16.04
N GLU A 136 -47.63 -4.20 15.00
CA GLU A 136 -46.26 -4.03 14.50
C GLU A 136 -46.01 -2.59 14.01
N GLN A 137 -47.00 -2.00 13.31
CA GLN A 137 -46.93 -0.63 12.82
C GLN A 137 -46.80 0.40 13.96
N ASP A 138 -47.55 0.22 15.06
CA ASP A 138 -47.44 1.10 16.22
C ASP A 138 -46.05 1.02 16.86
N LYS A 139 -45.49 -0.19 16.94
CA LYS A 139 -44.15 -0.41 17.50
C LYS A 139 -43.06 0.25 16.65
N GLU A 140 -43.13 0.10 15.33
CA GLU A 140 -42.19 0.73 14.39
C GLU A 140 -42.27 2.25 14.46
N GLN A 141 -43.50 2.80 14.51
CA GLN A 141 -43.71 4.24 14.58
C GLN A 141 -43.23 4.84 15.91
N ASP A 142 -43.44 4.14 17.03
CA ASP A 142 -42.93 4.52 18.34
C ASP A 142 -41.40 4.55 18.36
N ASP A 143 -40.74 3.50 17.85
CA ASP A 143 -39.28 3.45 17.72
C ASP A 143 -38.74 4.58 16.85
N LEU A 144 -39.39 4.84 15.71
CA LEU A 144 -39.03 5.94 14.81
C LEU A 144 -39.14 7.30 15.51
N ASN A 145 -40.22 7.53 16.27
CA ASN A 145 -40.44 8.78 17.00
C ASN A 145 -39.40 8.98 18.10
N LYS A 146 -39.11 7.92 18.89
CA LYS A 146 -38.06 7.93 19.91
C LYS A 146 -36.70 8.33 19.31
N VAL A 147 -36.33 7.73 18.18
CA VAL A 147 -35.07 8.04 17.50
C VAL A 147 -35.05 9.46 16.95
N LYS A 148 -36.13 9.93 16.31
CA LYS A 148 -36.21 11.30 15.80
C LYS A 148 -36.01 12.33 16.90
N ASN A 149 -36.61 12.11 18.08
CA ASN A 149 -36.43 13.00 19.24
C ASN A 149 -34.98 13.02 19.72
N ILE A 150 -34.30 11.86 19.74
CA ILE A 150 -32.88 11.77 20.11
C ILE A 150 -32.00 12.49 19.09
N ILE A 151 -32.23 12.31 17.79
CA ILE A 151 -31.46 13.02 16.76
C ILE A 151 -31.72 14.53 16.84
N ALA A 152 -32.96 14.97 17.02
CA ALA A 152 -33.31 16.38 17.16
C ALA A 152 -32.59 17.03 18.36
N SER A 153 -32.40 16.29 19.46
CA SER A 153 -31.66 16.78 20.63
C SER A 153 -30.19 17.12 20.35
N THR A 154 -29.63 16.62 19.24
CA THR A 154 -28.26 16.96 18.79
C THR A 154 -28.17 18.31 18.07
N GLY A 155 -29.30 19.00 17.85
CA GLY A 155 -29.36 20.23 17.07
C GLY A 155 -29.16 20.00 15.57
N ILE A 156 -29.52 18.80 15.08
CA ILE A 156 -29.60 18.49 13.65
C ILE A 156 -31.08 18.51 13.30
N THR A 157 -31.48 19.51 12.51
CA THR A 157 -32.89 19.78 12.18
C THR A 157 -33.34 19.11 10.88
N ASP A 158 -32.39 18.64 10.07
CA ASP A 158 -32.59 18.18 8.69
C ASP A 158 -31.79 16.91 8.36
N PRO A 159 -31.89 15.81 9.14
CA PRO A 159 -31.29 14.55 8.71
C PRO A 159 -31.95 14.08 7.41
N SER A 160 -31.19 13.43 6.52
CA SER A 160 -31.77 12.72 5.39
C SER A 160 -32.79 11.69 5.85
N ASN A 161 -33.74 11.31 5.00
CA ASN A 161 -34.63 10.20 5.28
C ASN A 161 -33.83 8.95 5.69
N PHE A 162 -34.33 8.26 6.71
CA PHE A 162 -33.69 7.06 7.24
C PHE A 162 -34.73 6.00 7.62
N GLU A 163 -34.33 4.75 7.47
CA GLU A 163 -35.07 3.59 7.96
C GLU A 163 -34.61 3.25 9.38
N CYS A 164 -35.50 2.64 10.17
CA CYS A 164 -35.25 2.30 11.56
C CYS A 164 -35.89 0.97 11.91
N TYR A 165 -35.10 0.01 12.42
CA TYR A 165 -35.62 -1.28 12.88
C TYR A 165 -34.75 -1.91 13.98
N ARG A 166 -35.36 -2.80 14.78
CA ARG A 166 -34.70 -3.50 15.89
C ARG A 166 -33.82 -4.66 15.38
N LEU A 167 -32.68 -4.85 16.02
CA LEU A 167 -31.75 -5.94 15.71
C LEU A 167 -31.97 -7.16 16.62
N GLY A 168 -32.18 -8.32 15.99
CA GLY A 168 -32.27 -9.60 16.68
C GLY A 168 -33.69 -9.98 17.14
N LYS A 169 -33.80 -11.18 17.71
CA LYS A 169 -35.06 -11.73 18.21
C LYS A 169 -35.44 -11.05 19.52
N PHE A 170 -36.74 -10.78 19.70
CA PHE A 170 -37.27 -10.20 20.93
C PHE A 170 -36.96 -11.07 22.14
N ASN A 171 -36.67 -10.42 23.26
CA ASN A 171 -36.41 -11.06 24.55
C ASN A 171 -36.87 -10.14 25.66
N GLU A 172 -37.72 -10.63 26.56
CA GLU A 172 -38.30 -9.84 27.64
C GLU A 172 -37.26 -9.25 28.61
N HIS A 173 -36.12 -9.92 28.77
CA HIS A 173 -35.03 -9.49 29.66
C HIS A 173 -33.98 -8.63 28.98
N LYS A 174 -34.08 -8.40 27.65
CA LYS A 174 -33.07 -7.67 26.89
C LYS A 174 -33.69 -6.70 25.91
N VAL A 175 -33.34 -5.43 26.06
CA VAL A 175 -33.66 -4.39 25.09
C VAL A 175 -32.79 -4.56 23.85
N ARG A 176 -33.41 -4.69 22.67
CA ARG A 176 -32.68 -4.84 21.42
C ARG A 176 -32.15 -3.49 20.91
N PRO A 177 -30.96 -3.45 20.29
CA PRO A 177 -30.49 -2.25 19.61
C PRO A 177 -31.36 -1.89 18.41
N LEU A 178 -31.43 -0.60 18.08
CA LEU A 178 -32.01 -0.10 16.84
C LEU A 178 -30.91 0.15 15.82
N LYS A 179 -31.14 -0.27 14.57
CA LYS A 179 -30.32 0.09 13.42
C LYS A 179 -31.02 1.17 12.63
N LEU A 180 -30.29 2.23 12.35
CA LEU A 180 -30.69 3.33 11.48
C LEU A 180 -29.94 3.22 10.17
N ILE A 181 -30.61 3.41 9.04
CA ILE A 181 -30.00 3.40 7.70
C ILE A 181 -30.35 4.72 7.02
N PHE A 182 -29.35 5.57 6.81
CA PHE A 182 -29.51 6.89 6.20
C PHE A 182 -29.26 6.83 4.69
N SER A 183 -29.81 7.76 3.91
CA SER A 183 -29.48 7.87 2.49
C SER A 183 -28.15 8.58 2.22
N SER A 184 -27.55 9.21 3.25
CA SER A 184 -26.27 9.92 3.17
C SER A 184 -25.31 9.50 4.27
N GLN A 185 -24.08 9.13 3.91
CA GLN A 185 -22.99 8.84 4.85
C GLN A 185 -22.61 10.05 5.74
N LYS A 186 -22.94 11.27 5.32
CA LYS A 186 -22.63 12.49 6.09
C LYS A 186 -23.42 12.57 7.39
N ASP A 187 -24.64 12.04 7.43
CA ASP A 187 -25.53 12.19 8.58
C ASP A 187 -25.10 11.35 9.78
N PRO A 188 -24.75 10.05 9.64
CA PRO A 188 -24.13 9.28 10.73
C PRO A 188 -22.96 10.01 11.38
N GLN A 189 -22.05 10.56 10.57
CA GLN A 189 -20.88 11.28 11.06
C GLN A 189 -21.26 12.59 11.78
N ARG A 190 -22.17 13.39 11.21
CA ARG A 190 -22.67 14.63 11.83
C ARG A 190 -23.32 14.35 13.17
N ILE A 191 -24.18 13.33 13.23
CA ILE A 191 -24.90 12.92 14.44
C ILE A 191 -23.90 12.49 15.52
N LEU A 192 -22.96 11.58 15.21
CA LEU A 192 -21.98 11.10 16.19
C LEU A 192 -21.05 12.21 16.71
N ASN A 193 -20.68 13.17 15.88
CA ASN A 193 -19.83 14.28 16.31
C ASN A 193 -20.54 15.18 17.34
N LYS A 194 -21.84 15.41 17.17
CA LYS A 194 -22.65 16.28 18.04
C LYS A 194 -23.27 15.55 19.22
N TYR A 195 -23.61 14.27 19.05
CA TYR A 195 -24.28 13.47 20.06
C TYR A 195 -23.43 13.37 21.32
N ARG A 196 -24.08 13.56 22.47
CA ARG A 196 -23.49 13.30 23.78
C ARG A 196 -24.41 12.29 24.46
N PRO A 197 -23.88 11.17 24.99
CA PRO A 197 -24.69 10.19 25.68
C PRO A 197 -25.53 10.83 26.79
N THR A 198 -26.84 10.65 26.73
CA THR A 198 -27.81 11.11 27.72
C THR A 198 -28.68 9.92 28.12
N ASN A 199 -29.14 9.89 29.38
CA ASN A 199 -30.08 8.88 29.88
C ASN A 199 -29.68 7.42 29.59
N ASN A 200 -28.38 7.11 29.64
CA ASN A 200 -27.85 5.78 29.34
C ASN A 200 -28.17 5.28 27.92
N VAL A 201 -28.52 6.17 26.98
CA VAL A 201 -28.63 5.87 25.55
C VAL A 201 -27.27 6.07 24.91
N TYR A 202 -26.89 5.14 24.02
CA TYR A 202 -25.62 5.18 23.33
C TYR A 202 -25.84 5.06 21.83
N ILE A 203 -25.20 5.94 21.06
CA ILE A 203 -25.19 5.88 19.59
C ILE A 203 -23.77 5.57 19.16
N ASN A 204 -23.61 4.53 18.36
CA ASN A 204 -22.32 4.12 17.79
C ASN A 204 -22.43 3.93 16.27
N HIS A 205 -21.28 3.90 15.60
CA HIS A 205 -21.19 3.40 14.23
C HIS A 205 -21.63 1.93 14.15
N ASP A 206 -22.24 1.55 13.02
CA ASP A 206 -22.37 0.14 12.63
C ASP A 206 -20.99 -0.36 12.18
N LEU A 207 -20.43 -1.32 12.93
CA LEU A 207 -19.06 -1.80 12.74
C LEU A 207 -19.07 -3.20 12.11
N THR A 208 -18.13 -3.46 11.21
CA THR A 208 -17.86 -4.81 10.69
C THR A 208 -17.50 -5.76 11.84
N ILE A 209 -17.61 -7.06 11.60
CA ILE A 209 -17.19 -8.07 12.60
C ILE A 209 -15.72 -7.86 12.98
N ARG A 210 -14.86 -7.58 12.00
CA ARG A 210 -13.44 -7.33 12.22
C ARG A 210 -13.21 -6.09 13.10
N GLN A 211 -13.90 -4.99 12.82
CA GLN A 211 -13.81 -3.77 13.63
C GLN A 211 -14.34 -3.98 15.06
N ARG A 212 -15.42 -4.75 15.24
CA ARG A 212 -15.96 -5.11 16.56
C ARG A 212 -14.96 -5.93 17.37
N ASN A 213 -14.35 -6.94 16.76
CA ASN A 213 -13.35 -7.79 17.42
C ASN A 213 -12.13 -6.99 17.87
N ILE A 214 -11.60 -6.12 16.98
CA ILE A 214 -10.49 -5.21 17.34
C ILE A 214 -10.91 -4.33 18.52
N SER A 215 -12.10 -3.74 18.47
CA SER A 215 -12.58 -2.85 19.53
C SER A 215 -12.77 -3.56 20.86
N TYR A 216 -13.26 -4.79 20.83
CA TYR A 216 -13.39 -5.64 22.01
C TYR A 216 -12.01 -5.96 22.60
N ASN A 217 -11.08 -6.46 21.78
CA ASN A 217 -9.74 -6.85 22.22
C ASN A 217 -8.98 -5.69 22.84
N VAL A 218 -8.97 -4.52 22.20
CA VAL A 218 -8.29 -3.33 22.72
C VAL A 218 -8.90 -2.87 24.05
N ARG A 219 -10.23 -2.97 24.21
CA ARG A 219 -10.90 -2.65 25.49
C ARG A 219 -10.55 -3.65 26.59
N GLN A 220 -10.48 -4.95 26.26
CA GLN A 220 -10.09 -5.99 27.21
C GLN A 220 -8.64 -5.81 27.66
N GLU A 221 -7.73 -5.59 26.71
CA GLU A 221 -6.33 -5.31 27.00
C GLU A 221 -6.18 -4.06 27.89
N PHE A 222 -6.88 -2.98 27.55
CA PHE A 222 -6.86 -1.76 28.35
C PHE A 222 -7.31 -1.99 29.80
N ARG A 223 -8.40 -2.74 30.00
CA ARG A 223 -8.90 -3.10 31.33
C ARG A 223 -7.92 -3.96 32.10
N MET A 224 -7.32 -4.95 31.45
CA MET A 224 -6.31 -5.83 32.04
C MET A 224 -5.08 -5.03 32.50
N ARG A 225 -4.55 -4.15 31.64
CA ARG A 225 -3.39 -3.32 31.97
C ARG A 225 -3.68 -2.36 33.12
N LYS A 226 -4.89 -1.78 33.16
CA LYS A 226 -5.35 -0.98 34.30
C LYS A 226 -5.44 -1.78 35.59
N ALA A 227 -6.00 -2.99 35.54
CA ALA A 227 -6.08 -3.88 36.70
C ALA A 227 -4.69 -4.30 37.20
N ASN A 228 -3.70 -4.41 36.31
CA ASN A 228 -2.30 -4.70 36.62
C ASN A 228 -1.50 -3.47 37.11
N GLY A 229 -2.15 -2.32 37.36
CA GLY A 229 -1.51 -1.13 37.93
C GLY A 229 -0.90 -0.16 36.92
N GLU A 230 -1.13 -0.34 35.61
CA GLU A 230 -0.61 0.59 34.61
C GLU A 230 -1.49 1.86 34.52
N GLU A 231 -1.05 2.93 35.18
CA GLU A 231 -1.82 4.18 35.28
C GLU A 231 -1.53 5.21 34.18
N ASP A 232 -0.37 5.10 33.52
CA ASP A 232 0.12 6.02 32.48
C ASP A 232 -0.52 5.78 31.10
N ILE A 233 -1.54 4.93 30.99
CA ILE A 233 -2.24 4.64 29.72
C ILE A 233 -3.65 5.24 29.64
N LEU A 234 -4.08 5.54 28.41
CA LEU A 234 -5.40 6.04 28.02
C LEU A 234 -5.94 5.27 26.82
N LEU A 235 -7.24 5.04 26.79
CA LEU A 235 -7.94 4.54 25.61
C LEU A 235 -8.36 5.72 24.72
N LYS A 236 -7.77 5.85 23.54
CA LYS A 236 -8.05 6.92 22.57
C LYS A 236 -8.69 6.36 21.32
N TYR A 237 -9.71 7.07 20.83
CA TYR A 237 -10.36 6.79 19.56
C TYR A 237 -9.86 7.75 18.48
N ARG A 238 -9.41 7.23 17.34
CA ARG A 238 -9.06 8.03 16.15
C ARG A 238 -9.85 7.49 14.96
N GLY A 239 -10.73 8.32 14.38
CA GLY A 239 -11.63 7.87 13.30
C GLY A 239 -12.49 6.66 13.72
N GLY A 240 -12.93 6.62 14.98
CA GLY A 240 -13.69 5.49 15.54
C GLY A 240 -12.87 4.25 15.90
N ILE A 241 -11.56 4.21 15.59
CA ILE A 241 -10.69 3.08 15.90
C ILE A 241 -10.07 3.26 17.30
N PRO A 242 -10.26 2.31 18.24
CA PRO A 242 -9.66 2.38 19.57
C PRO A 242 -8.17 2.02 19.53
N SER A 243 -7.39 2.71 20.36
CA SER A 243 -5.97 2.45 20.59
C SER A 243 -5.60 2.80 22.02
N ILE A 244 -4.65 2.05 22.61
CA ILE A 244 -4.09 2.36 23.93
C ILE A 244 -2.86 3.23 23.71
N VAL A 245 -2.83 4.40 24.35
CA VAL A 245 -1.73 5.37 24.24
C VAL A 245 -1.24 5.76 25.62
N LYS A 246 0.04 6.11 25.74
CA LYS A 246 0.58 6.66 26.98
C LYS A 246 0.16 8.12 27.18
N LYS A 247 -0.06 8.51 28.44
CA LYS A 247 -0.28 9.89 28.86
C LYS A 247 1.00 10.67 28.55
N GLN A 248 0.91 11.67 27.69
CA GLN A 248 2.01 12.62 27.52
C GLN A 248 2.03 13.53 28.74
N ILE A 249 3.14 13.51 29.50
CA ILE A 249 3.40 14.51 30.53
C ILE A 249 3.70 15.80 29.76
N LYS A 250 2.81 16.79 29.86
CA LYS A 250 3.14 18.14 29.41
C LYS A 250 4.12 18.71 30.44
N ASN A 251 5.38 18.84 30.05
CA ASN A 251 6.33 19.73 30.73
C ASN A 251 5.95 21.19 30.45
#